data_AF-A0AB37LAY2-F1
#
_entry.id   AF-A0AB37LAY2-F1
#
_cell.length_a   1.000
_cell.length_b   1.000
_cell.length_c   1.000
_cell.angle_alpha   90.00
_cell.angle_beta   90.00
_cell.angle_gamma   90.00
#
_symmetry.space_group_name_H-M   'P 1'
#
loop_
_entity.id
_entity.type
_entity.pdbx_description
1 polymer ?
#
loop_
_entity_poly.entity_id
_entity_poly.type
_entity_poly.pdbx_seq_one_letter_code
_entity_poly.pdbx_strand_id
1 'polypeptide(L)'
;MQLQSGTLLQGGKYKIETVLGQGGFGITYLATQVALERKVAIKEFFMKEHCNRDVATSHVSVGSQGSQELVARFRQKFVKEARMIAGLNHPHIIRIIDVFEENGTAYYVMEYMGNGSLAEYLKRNGAVEDVN
;
A
#
# COMPACT_ATOMS: atom_id res chain seq x y z
N MET A 1 -2.88 -3.38 -13.64
CA MET A 1 -1.75 -2.45 -13.84
C MET A 1 -1.54 -1.61 -12.58
N GLN A 2 -0.30 -1.18 -12.32
CA GLN A 2 0.09 -0.37 -11.15
C GLN A 2 -0.08 1.13 -11.45
N LEU A 3 -0.11 1.98 -10.42
CA LEU A 3 0.00 3.44 -10.61
C LEU A 3 1.38 3.80 -11.19
N GLN A 4 1.43 4.83 -12.03
CA GLN A 4 2.67 5.29 -12.65
C GLN A 4 3.45 6.23 -11.71
N SER A 5 4.75 6.34 -11.94
CA SER A 5 5.56 7.37 -11.28
C SER A 5 5.03 8.75 -11.63
N GLY A 6 4.93 9.64 -10.64
CA GLY A 6 4.37 10.97 -10.78
C GLY A 6 2.85 11.05 -10.61
N THR A 7 2.13 9.92 -10.50
CA THR A 7 0.69 9.95 -10.17
C THR A 7 0.46 10.70 -8.87
N LEU A 8 -0.49 11.63 -8.89
CA LEU A 8 -0.91 12.41 -7.73
C LEU A 8 -2.15 11.79 -7.11
N LEU A 9 -2.16 11.66 -5.78
CA LEU A 9 -3.30 11.18 -4.99
C LEU A 9 -3.71 12.25 -3.97
N GLN A 10 -4.98 12.19 -3.56
CA GLN A 10 -5.63 13.07 -2.60
C GLN A 10 -5.39 14.55 -2.92
N GLY A 11 -5.75 14.97 -4.14
CA GLY A 11 -5.59 16.36 -4.58
C GLY A 11 -4.13 16.84 -4.63
N GLY A 12 -3.18 15.93 -4.84
CA GLY A 12 -1.75 16.24 -4.89
C GLY A 12 -1.02 16.19 -3.56
N LYS A 13 -1.67 15.79 -2.46
CA LYS A 13 -0.99 15.59 -1.17
C LYS A 13 0.10 14.52 -1.25
N TYR A 14 -0.10 13.50 -2.07
CA TYR A 14 0.86 12.42 -2.26
C TYR A 14 1.24 12.28 -3.73
N LYS A 15 2.53 12.09 -4.00
CA LYS A 15 3.06 11.79 -5.34
C LYS A 15 3.73 10.42 -5.35
N ILE A 16 3.23 9.49 -6.16
CA ILE A 16 3.82 8.16 -6.35
C ILE A 16 5.20 8.29 -6.98
N GLU A 17 6.17 7.51 -6.49
CA GLU A 17 7.52 7.48 -7.03
C GLU A 17 7.83 6.16 -7.71
N THR A 18 7.69 5.06 -6.97
CA THR A 18 7.96 3.72 -7.49
C THR A 18 7.16 2.66 -6.74
N VAL A 19 7.08 1.47 -7.32
CA VAL A 19 6.48 0.30 -6.68
C VAL A 19 7.52 -0.37 -5.78
N LEU A 20 7.17 -0.55 -4.50
CA LEU A 20 7.99 -1.28 -3.54
C LEU A 20 7.69 -2.78 -3.56
N GLY A 21 6.44 -3.15 -3.85
CA GLY A 21 6.06 -4.55 -3.98
C GLY A 21 4.58 -4.72 -4.32
N GLN A 22 4.25 -5.88 -4.88
CA GLN A 22 2.87 -6.25 -5.18
C GLN A 22 2.60 -7.67 -4.68
N GLY A 23 1.65 -7.79 -3.76
CA GLY A 23 1.13 -9.08 -3.29
C GLY A 23 -0.22 -9.39 -3.94
N GLY A 24 -0.86 -10.48 -3.48
CA GLY A 24 -2.17 -10.89 -4.00
C GLY A 24 -3.32 -9.92 -3.66
N PHE A 25 -3.19 -9.14 -2.57
CA PHE A 25 -4.27 -8.30 -2.04
C PHE A 25 -3.99 -6.79 -2.11
N GLY A 26 -2.84 -6.39 -2.64
CA GLY A 26 -2.51 -4.98 -2.73
C GLY A 26 -1.14 -4.69 -3.35
N ILE A 27 -0.95 -3.42 -3.64
CA ILE A 27 0.29 -2.86 -4.18
C ILE A 27 0.82 -1.85 -3.16
N THR A 28 2.10 -1.93 -2.85
CA THR A 28 2.79 -0.97 -1.98
C THR A 28 3.68 -0.09 -2.84
N TYR A 29 3.55 1.23 -2.67
CA TYR A 29 4.29 2.26 -3.38
C TYR A 29 5.16 3.06 -2.41
N LEU A 30 6.32 3.49 -2.89
CA LEU A 30 7.04 4.62 -2.32
C LEU A 30 6.39 5.89 -2.89
N ALA A 31 6.11 6.84 -2.02
CA ALA A 31 5.56 8.13 -2.39
C ALA A 31 6.20 9.25 -1.57
N THR A 32 6.07 10.49 -2.07
CA THR A 32 6.36 11.69 -1.29
C THR A 32 5.05 12.32 -0.83
N GLN A 33 4.93 12.61 0.47
CA GLN A 33 3.93 13.53 0.98
C GLN A 33 4.41 14.95 0.72
N VAL A 34 3.81 15.62 -0.26
CA VAL A 34 4.36 16.81 -0.93
C VAL A 34 4.58 17.96 0.05
N ALA A 35 3.56 18.33 0.82
CA ALA A 35 3.63 19.50 1.72
C ALA A 35 4.63 19.35 2.88
N LEU A 36 5.03 18.11 3.21
CA LEU A 36 5.99 17.83 4.29
C LEU A 36 7.33 17.36 3.75
N GLU A 37 7.50 17.28 2.42
CA GLU A 37 8.70 16.79 1.74
C GLU A 37 9.24 15.46 2.29
N ARG A 38 8.34 14.60 2.78
CA ARG A 38 8.72 13.34 3.44
C ARG A 38 8.32 12.12 2.63
N LYS A 39 9.15 11.08 2.69
CA LYS A 39 8.83 9.77 2.12
C LYS A 39 7.80 9.04 2.97
N VAL A 40 6.87 8.39 2.29
CA VAL A 40 5.84 7.53 2.90
C VAL A 40 5.69 6.27 2.06
N ALA A 41 5.24 5.19 2.69
CA ALA A 41 4.76 4.02 1.98
C ALA A 41 3.24 4.10 1.85
N ILE A 42 2.71 3.91 0.64
CA ILE A 42 1.26 3.88 0.40
C ILE A 42 0.90 2.47 -0.04
N LYS A 43 0.01 1.81 0.70
CA LYS A 43 -0.57 0.55 0.28
C LYS A 43 -1.92 0.81 -0.33
N GLU A 44 -2.14 0.27 -1.52
CA GLU A 44 -3.39 0.28 -2.26
C GLU A 44 -4.02 -1.10 -2.19
N PHE A 45 -5.33 -1.14 -1.95
CA PHE A 45 -6.10 -2.36 -2.15
C PHE A 45 -6.23 -2.66 -3.65
N PHE A 46 -5.68 -3.78 -4.10
CA PHE A 46 -5.75 -4.19 -5.49
C PHE A 46 -5.58 -5.71 -5.59
N MET A 47 -6.69 -6.42 -5.82
CA MET A 47 -6.66 -7.88 -6.02
C MET A 47 -6.34 -8.17 -7.48
N LYS A 48 -5.07 -8.51 -7.78
CA LYS A 48 -4.55 -8.61 -9.16
C LYS A 48 -5.42 -9.44 -10.10
N GLU A 49 -5.97 -10.56 -9.61
CA GLU A 49 -6.77 -11.50 -10.42
C GLU A 49 -8.24 -11.08 -10.57
N HIS A 50 -8.70 -10.10 -9.80
CA HIS A 50 -10.12 -9.67 -9.78
C HIS A 50 -10.32 -8.21 -10.15
N CYS A 51 -9.27 -7.40 -10.11
CA CYS A 51 -9.33 -5.96 -10.36
C CYS A 51 -8.63 -5.60 -11.67
N ASN A 52 -9.26 -4.73 -12.44
CA ASN A 52 -8.68 -4.04 -13.58
C ASN A 52 -8.35 -2.59 -13.20
N ARG A 53 -7.46 -1.97 -13.97
CA ARG A 53 -7.18 -0.53 -13.87
C ARG A 53 -7.27 0.10 -15.24
N ASP A 54 -8.03 1.18 -15.33
CA ASP A 54 -8.00 2.09 -16.46
C ASP A 54 -6.71 2.94 -16.42
N VAL A 55 -5.94 2.92 -17.51
CA VAL A 55 -4.61 3.55 -17.55
C VAL A 55 -4.69 5.07 -17.56
N ALA A 56 -5.72 5.64 -18.19
CA ALA A 56 -5.85 7.08 -18.35
C ALA A 56 -6.34 7.76 -17.05
N THR A 57 -7.23 7.09 -16.34
CA THR A 57 -7.91 7.65 -15.15
C THR A 57 -7.42 7.05 -13.84
N SER A 58 -6.61 6.00 -13.89
CA SER A 58 -6.22 5.17 -12.73
C SER A 58 -7.38 4.45 -12.04
N HIS A 59 -8.62 4.54 -12.55
CA HIS A 59 -9.80 3.95 -11.92
C HIS A 59 -9.71 2.42 -11.85
N VAL A 60 -10.02 1.87 -10.69
CA VAL A 60 -10.03 0.43 -10.39
C VAL A 60 -11.45 -0.10 -10.49
N SER A 61 -11.64 -1.15 -11.29
CA SER A 61 -12.91 -1.84 -11.47
C SER A 61 -12.77 -3.34 -11.22
N VAL A 62 -13.89 -4.01 -10.91
CA VAL A 62 -13.90 -5.47 -10.70
C VAL A 62 -14.23 -6.17 -12.03
N GLY A 63 -13.38 -7.12 -12.43
CA GLY A 63 -13.45 -7.74 -13.76
C GLY A 63 -14.62 -8.69 -14.00
N SER A 64 -15.30 -9.18 -12.96
CA SER A 64 -16.49 -10.04 -13.11
C SER A 64 -17.50 -9.82 -11.99
N GLN A 65 -18.80 -9.98 -12.31
CA GLN A 65 -19.88 -9.86 -11.31
C GLN A 65 -19.71 -10.86 -10.16
N GLY A 66 -19.32 -12.11 -10.44
CA GLY A 66 -19.09 -13.14 -9.42
C GLY A 66 -17.95 -12.82 -8.44
N SER A 67 -17.08 -11.85 -8.74
CA SER A 67 -16.00 -11.42 -7.86
C SER A 67 -16.34 -10.19 -7.01
N GLN A 68 -17.46 -9.51 -7.25
CA GLN A 68 -17.77 -8.24 -6.58
C GLN A 68 -17.87 -8.36 -5.07
N GLU A 69 -18.62 -9.35 -4.58
CA GLU A 69 -18.78 -9.57 -3.15
C GLU A 69 -17.47 -10.00 -2.47
N LEU A 70 -16.69 -10.85 -3.15
CA LEU A 70 -15.36 -11.27 -2.70
C LEU A 70 -14.44 -10.06 -2.53
N VAL A 71 -14.33 -9.22 -3.58
CA VAL A 71 -13.50 -8.03 -3.57
C VAL A 71 -13.96 -7.04 -2.50
N ALA A 72 -15.26 -6.81 -2.37
CA ALA A 72 -15.82 -5.94 -1.33
C ALA A 72 -15.47 -6.43 0.08
N ARG A 73 -15.58 -7.74 0.35
CA ARG A 73 -15.20 -8.35 1.62
C ARG A 73 -13.72 -8.17 1.93
N PHE A 74 -12.84 -8.37 0.95
CA PHE A 74 -11.39 -8.16 1.16
C PHE A 74 -11.03 -6.69 1.31
N ARG A 75 -11.71 -5.77 0.60
CA ARG A 75 -11.56 -4.33 0.79
C ARG A 75 -11.92 -3.90 2.20
N GLN A 76 -13.02 -4.43 2.75
CA GLN A 76 -13.41 -4.18 4.14
C GLN A 76 -12.35 -4.67 5.13
N LYS A 77 -11.79 -5.87 4.92
CA LYS A 77 -10.69 -6.40 5.75
C LYS A 77 -9.44 -5.51 5.67
N PHE A 78 -9.08 -5.05 4.48
CA PHE A 78 -7.95 -4.15 4.25
C PHE A 78 -8.08 -2.84 5.04
N VAL A 79 -9.25 -2.19 4.97
CA VAL A 79 -9.50 -0.95 5.73
C VAL A 79 -9.54 -1.23 7.24
N LYS A 80 -10.10 -2.37 7.66
CA LYS A 80 -10.11 -2.79 9.07
C LYS A 80 -8.69 -2.99 9.62
N GLU A 81 -7.81 -3.64 8.86
CA GLU A 81 -6.40 -3.83 9.21
C GLU A 81 -5.71 -2.49 9.47
N ALA A 82 -5.84 -1.54 8.53
CA ALA A 82 -5.26 -0.20 8.67
C ALA A 82 -5.76 0.50 9.95
N ARG A 83 -7.06 0.44 10.23
CA ARG A 83 -7.66 1.04 11.44
C ARG A 83 -7.18 0.38 12.73
N MET A 84 -7.01 -0.94 12.73
CA MET A 84 -6.46 -1.67 13.89
C MET A 84 -5.03 -1.22 14.16
N ILE A 85 -4.16 -1.18 13.14
CA ILE A 85 -2.77 -0.74 13.28
C ILE A 85 -2.69 0.73 13.72
N ALA A 86 -3.56 1.60 13.19
CA ALA A 86 -3.61 3.01 13.57
C ALA A 86 -3.92 3.25 15.06
N GLY A 87 -4.59 2.29 15.73
CA GLY A 87 -4.85 2.35 17.17
C GLY A 87 -3.68 1.89 18.05
N LEU A 88 -2.60 1.37 17.46
CA LEU A 88 -1.42 0.88 18.19
C LEU A 88 -0.36 1.98 18.25
N ASN A 89 0.33 2.07 19.40
CA ASN A 89 1.42 3.01 19.60
C ASN A 89 2.62 2.29 20.24
N HIS A 90 3.55 1.83 19.42
CA HIS A 90 4.73 1.08 19.87
C HIS A 90 5.90 1.30 18.90
N PRO A 91 7.16 1.43 19.37
CA PRO A 91 8.33 1.71 18.52
C PRO A 91 8.62 0.66 17.44
N HIS A 92 8.07 -0.55 17.57
CA HIS A 92 8.26 -1.66 16.63
C HIS A 92 7.01 -1.95 15.78
N ILE A 93 5.99 -1.08 15.83
CA ILE A 93 4.78 -1.20 15.02
C ILE A 93 4.73 0.00 14.09
N ILE A 94 4.49 -0.25 12.80
CA ILE A 94 4.45 0.82 11.80
C ILE A 94 3.30 1.80 12.09
N ARG A 95 3.58 3.10 12.01
CA ARG A 95 2.56 4.11 12.23
C ARG A 95 1.76 4.37 10.95
N ILE A 96 0.43 4.25 11.05
CA ILE A 96 -0.49 4.71 10.01
C ILE A 96 -0.64 6.23 10.11
N ILE A 97 -0.50 6.90 8.97
CA ILE A 97 -0.56 8.34 8.81
C ILE A 97 -1.93 8.77 8.29
N ASP A 98 -2.47 8.04 7.32
CA ASP A 98 -3.70 8.41 6.62
C ASP A 98 -4.40 7.16 6.06
N VAL A 99 -5.71 7.22 5.87
CA VAL A 99 -6.54 6.20 5.21
C VAL A 99 -7.58 6.91 4.38
N PHE A 100 -7.64 6.63 3.08
CA PHE A 100 -8.54 7.32 2.17
C PHE A 100 -9.02 6.42 1.02
N GLU A 101 -10.05 6.87 0.33
CA GLU A 101 -10.61 6.20 -0.85
C GLU A 101 -10.51 7.13 -2.06
N GLU A 102 -10.05 6.60 -3.18
CA GLU A 102 -9.90 7.31 -4.45
C GLU A 102 -9.84 6.26 -5.56
N ASN A 103 -10.02 6.64 -6.83
CA ASN A 103 -9.80 5.76 -7.99
C ASN A 103 -10.58 4.43 -7.91
N GLY A 104 -11.74 4.40 -7.24
CA GLY A 104 -12.53 3.18 -7.07
C GLY A 104 -11.97 2.16 -6.06
N THR A 105 -10.91 2.51 -5.31
CA THR A 105 -10.30 1.63 -4.31
C THR A 105 -9.96 2.36 -2.99
N ALA A 106 -9.29 1.67 -2.07
CA ALA A 106 -8.86 2.19 -0.78
C ALA A 106 -7.33 2.20 -0.67
N TYR A 107 -6.82 3.18 0.07
CA TYR A 107 -5.42 3.38 0.35
C TYR A 107 -5.20 3.57 1.84
N TYR A 108 -4.06 3.14 2.34
CA TYR A 108 -3.53 3.65 3.59
C TYR A 108 -2.07 4.04 3.46
N VAL A 109 -1.69 5.09 4.19
CA VAL A 109 -0.37 5.70 4.19
C VAL A 109 0.29 5.37 5.51
N MET A 110 1.54 4.94 5.45
CA MET A 110 2.34 4.59 6.61
C MET A 110 3.74 5.16 6.49
N GLU A 111 4.46 5.21 7.60
CA GLU A 111 5.87 5.59 7.60
C GLU A 111 6.66 4.70 6.64
N TYR A 112 7.63 5.30 5.93
CA TYR A 112 8.52 4.54 5.06
C TYR A 112 9.77 4.13 5.83
N MET A 113 10.05 2.83 5.84
CA MET A 113 11.26 2.25 6.43
C MET A 113 12.27 1.92 5.31
N GLY A 114 13.32 2.73 5.18
CA GLY A 114 14.27 2.65 4.07
C GLY A 114 15.24 1.45 4.09
N ASN A 115 15.28 0.69 5.18
CA ASN A 115 16.29 -0.37 5.39
C ASN A 115 15.97 -1.70 4.69
N GLY A 116 14.87 -1.76 3.94
CA GLY A 116 14.40 -2.98 3.28
C GLY A 116 13.76 -3.98 4.24
N SER A 117 13.38 -5.12 3.69
CA SER A 117 12.75 -6.23 4.40
C SER A 117 13.78 -7.13 5.10
N LEU A 118 13.35 -7.85 6.14
CA LEU A 118 14.17 -8.87 6.78
C LEU A 118 14.64 -9.94 5.78
N ALA A 119 13.80 -10.32 4.81
CA ALA A 119 14.18 -11.26 3.77
C ALA A 119 15.35 -10.75 2.91
N GLU A 120 15.34 -9.46 2.54
CA GLU A 120 16.46 -8.85 1.82
C GLU A 120 17.72 -8.78 2.70
N TYR A 121 17.55 -8.46 3.99
CA TYR A 121 18.65 -8.48 4.94
C TYR A 121 19.28 -9.88 5.05
N LEU A 122 18.48 -10.92 5.23
CA LEU A 122 18.94 -12.32 5.31
C LEU A 122 19.61 -12.77 4.01
N LYS A 123 19.07 -12.36 2.86
CA LYS A 123 19.67 -12.66 1.56
C LYS A 123 21.05 -12.02 1.39
N ARG A 124 21.25 -10.82 1.96
CA ARG A 124 22.53 -10.08 1.88
C ARG A 124 23.56 -10.55 2.92
N ASN A 125 23.12 -10.89 4.13
CA ASN A 125 23.99 -11.10 5.28
C ASN A 125 24.04 -12.55 5.76
N GLY A 126 23.26 -13.46 5.16
CA GLY A 126 23.12 -14.83 5.64
C GLY A 126 22.15 -14.94 6.82
N ALA A 127 22.12 -16.11 7.46
CA ALA A 127 21.33 -16.32 8.66
C ALA A 127 21.86 -15.43 9.79
N VAL A 128 20.94 -14.81 10.54
CA VAL A 128 21.30 -14.15 11.80
C VAL A 128 21.59 -15.20 12.86
N GLU A 129 22.65 -14.97 13.62
CA GLU A 129 22.92 -15.74 14.83
C GLU A 129 21.80 -15.52 15.84
N ASP A 130 21.43 -16.58 16.55
CA ASP A 130 20.45 -16.50 17.61
C ASP A 130 21.07 -15.71 18.77
N VAL A 131 20.44 -14.60 19.14
CA VAL A 131 20.92 -13.74 20.21
C VAL A 131 20.19 -14.18 21.47
N ASN A 132 20.81 -15.09 22.23
CA ASN A 132 20.36 -15.48 23.57
C ASN A 132 20.40 -14.30 24.55
#